data_AF-A0A7R9JIK1-F1
#
_entry.id   AF-A0A7R9JIK1-F1
#
_cell.length_a   1.000
_cell.length_b   1.000
_cell.length_c   1.000
_cell.angle_alpha   90.00
_cell.angle_beta   90.00
_cell.angle_gamma   90.00
#
_symmetry.space_group_name_H-M   'P 1'
#
loop_
_entity.id
_entity.type
_entity.pdbx_description
1 polymer ?
#
loop_
_entity_poly.entity_id
_entity_poly.type
_entity_poly.pdbx_seq_one_letter_code
_entity_poly.pdbx_strand_id
1 'polypeptide(L)'
;DRLNERLAALAAPTHDLPPQDVSEKKFSGRCRLYIGNLTNDVTEEEMQQLFSPYGETSELFVNKEKNFAFIRMDYRASAEKAKRELDGSLRKGRPLKVRFAPHSAAVKVKNLTQWVTNELLERAFSVFGEIERAVIIVDERGKSQGEGIIEFARRPGAQMALRRCNEGCFFLTA
;
A
#
# COMPACT_ATOMS: atom_id res chain seq x y z
N ASP A 1 0.36 28.07 -3.15
CA ASP A 1 0.05 26.68 -3.57
C ASP A 1 1.13 25.74 -3.02
N ARG A 2 0.88 25.10 -1.86
CA ARG A 2 1.90 24.36 -1.09
C ARG A 2 2.57 23.20 -1.85
N LEU A 3 1.94 22.72 -2.93
CA LEU A 3 2.51 21.68 -3.79
C LEU A 3 3.61 22.23 -4.71
N ASN A 4 3.45 23.44 -5.26
CA ASN A 4 4.45 24.04 -6.14
C ASN A 4 5.73 24.39 -5.35
N GLU A 5 5.59 24.77 -4.08
CA GLU A 5 6.73 24.95 -3.16
C GLU A 5 7.48 23.63 -2.90
N ARG A 6 6.76 22.51 -2.72
CA ARG A 6 7.36 21.17 -2.55
C ARG A 6 8.03 20.66 -3.81
N LEU A 7 7.46 20.93 -4.99
CA LEU A 7 8.07 20.60 -6.27
C LEU A 7 9.34 21.43 -6.51
N ALA A 8 9.35 22.71 -6.14
CA ALA A 8 10.55 23.55 -6.21
C ALA A 8 11.66 23.05 -5.27
N ALA A 9 11.31 22.44 -4.13
CA ALA A 9 12.26 21.83 -3.20
C ALA A 9 12.88 20.50 -3.70
N LEU A 10 12.37 19.91 -4.79
CA LEU A 10 13.00 18.76 -5.45
C LEU A 10 14.24 19.16 -6.28
N ALA A 11 14.49 20.45 -6.50
CA ALA A 11 15.68 20.96 -7.20
C ALA A 11 16.98 20.87 -6.37
N ALA A 12 16.95 20.18 -5.24
CA ALA A 12 18.13 19.86 -4.45
C ALA A 12 19.01 18.81 -5.16
N PRO A 13 20.27 18.62 -4.74
CA PRO A 13 21.12 17.62 -5.34
C PRO A 13 20.51 16.23 -5.23
N THR A 14 20.47 15.51 -6.35
CA THR A 14 20.00 14.12 -6.44
C THR A 14 21.10 13.11 -6.09
N HIS A 15 22.33 13.58 -5.82
CA HIS A 15 23.43 12.77 -5.31
C HIS A 15 23.38 12.69 -3.78
N ASP A 16 23.74 11.53 -3.23
CA ASP A 16 23.77 11.23 -1.79
C ASP A 16 22.44 11.38 -1.04
N LEU A 17 21.37 10.79 -1.61
CA LEU A 17 20.11 10.64 -0.87
C LEU A 17 20.30 9.73 0.35
N PRO A 18 19.64 10.04 1.49
CA PRO A 18 19.68 9.14 2.63
C PRO A 18 19.11 7.77 2.23
N PRO A 19 19.64 6.67 2.80
CA PRO A 19 19.09 5.34 2.56
C PRO A 19 17.59 5.31 2.86
N GLN A 20 16.84 4.58 2.04
CA GLN A 20 15.42 4.36 2.28
C GLN A 20 15.21 3.74 3.67
N ASP A 21 14.25 4.28 4.41
CA ASP A 21 13.81 3.66 5.66
C ASP A 21 13.03 2.39 5.32
N VAL A 22 13.70 1.25 5.43
CA VAL A 22 13.12 -0.08 5.19
C VAL A 22 12.41 -0.64 6.42
N SER A 23 12.27 0.15 7.50
CA SER A 23 11.55 -0.30 8.70
C SER A 23 10.10 -0.66 8.35
N GLU A 24 9.65 -1.81 8.84
CA GLU A 24 8.28 -2.27 8.57
C GLU A 24 7.30 -1.38 9.34
N LYS A 25 6.64 -0.48 8.61
CA LYS A 25 5.58 0.37 9.18
C LYS A 25 4.38 -0.49 9.57
N LYS A 26 3.91 -0.32 10.81
CA LYS A 26 2.65 -0.88 11.26
C LYS A 26 1.50 -0.37 10.40
N PHE A 27 0.50 -1.24 10.20
CA PHE A 27 -0.72 -0.94 9.48
C PHE A 27 -0.44 -0.42 8.07
N SER A 28 0.49 -1.03 7.34
CA SER A 28 0.66 -0.69 5.92
C SER A 28 -0.57 -1.10 5.11
N GLY A 29 -0.81 -0.45 3.98
CA GLY A 29 -1.88 -0.82 3.06
C GLY A 29 -1.76 -2.26 2.52
N ARG A 30 -0.56 -2.85 2.57
CA ARG A 30 -0.30 -4.25 2.23
C ARG A 30 -0.78 -5.25 3.29
N CYS A 31 -1.02 -4.80 4.51
CA CYS A 31 -1.52 -5.61 5.62
C CYS A 31 -3.05 -5.69 5.66
N ARG A 32 -3.74 -5.13 4.66
CA ARG A 32 -5.19 -5.12 4.57
C ARG A 32 -5.71 -6.44 3.99
N LEU A 33 -6.61 -7.09 4.71
CA LEU A 33 -7.28 -8.32 4.32
C LEU A 33 -8.73 -8.04 3.93
N TYR A 34 -9.19 -8.78 2.93
CA TYR A 34 -10.58 -8.91 2.53
C TYR A 34 -11.10 -10.23 3.08
N ILE A 35 -12.25 -10.17 3.76
CA ILE A 35 -12.98 -11.33 4.28
C ILE A 35 -14.31 -11.40 3.52
N GLY A 36 -14.47 -12.42 2.70
CA GLY A 36 -15.72 -12.68 1.97
C GLY A 36 -16.48 -13.89 2.50
N ASN A 37 -17.65 -14.11 1.92
CA ASN A 37 -18.58 -15.18 2.30
C ASN A 37 -19.06 -15.08 3.75
N LEU A 38 -19.27 -13.84 4.21
CA LEU A 38 -19.84 -13.58 5.53
C LEU A 38 -21.35 -13.81 5.53
N THR A 39 -21.92 -13.77 6.73
CA THR A 39 -23.36 -13.79 6.96
C THR A 39 -23.82 -12.43 7.46
N ASN A 40 -25.08 -12.04 7.23
CA ASN A 40 -25.59 -10.70 7.56
C ASN A 40 -25.55 -10.35 9.07
N ASP A 41 -25.41 -11.36 9.93
CA ASP A 41 -25.28 -11.23 11.39
C ASP A 41 -23.86 -10.88 11.86
N VAL A 42 -22.88 -10.80 10.96
CA VAL A 42 -21.51 -10.44 11.32
C VAL A 42 -21.45 -9.05 11.95
N THR A 43 -20.70 -8.93 13.05
CA THR A 43 -20.40 -7.65 13.69
C THR A 43 -18.91 -7.32 13.62
N GLU A 44 -18.61 -6.05 13.84
CA GLU A 44 -17.23 -5.57 13.86
C GLU A 44 -16.47 -6.15 15.06
N GLU A 45 -17.12 -6.24 16.21
CA GLU A 45 -16.52 -6.80 17.44
C GLU A 45 -16.14 -8.27 17.25
N GLU A 46 -16.99 -9.06 16.57
CA GLU A 46 -16.72 -10.46 16.29
C GLU A 46 -15.54 -10.62 15.32
N MET A 47 -15.44 -9.77 14.29
CA MET A 47 -14.30 -9.76 13.38
C MET A 47 -13.01 -9.34 14.11
N GLN A 48 -13.07 -8.34 14.98
CA GLN A 48 -11.93 -7.94 15.78
C GLN A 48 -11.45 -9.07 16.70
N GLN A 49 -12.37 -9.76 17.37
CA GLN A 49 -12.05 -10.91 18.23
C GLN A 49 -11.48 -12.09 17.45
N LEU A 50 -11.96 -12.34 16.24
CA LEU A 50 -11.46 -13.41 15.38
C LEU A 50 -10.01 -13.15 14.92
N PHE A 51 -9.67 -11.88 14.68
CA PHE A 51 -8.36 -11.49 14.15
C PHE A 51 -7.33 -11.08 15.23
N SER A 52 -7.77 -10.74 16.44
CA SER A 52 -6.89 -10.32 17.54
C SER A 52 -5.80 -11.33 17.94
N PRO A 53 -5.97 -12.67 17.83
CA PRO A 53 -4.90 -13.62 18.16
C PRO A 53 -3.71 -13.56 17.19
N TYR A 54 -3.89 -12.93 16.03
CA TYR A 54 -2.88 -12.85 14.99
C TYR A 54 -2.06 -11.57 15.03
N GLY A 55 -2.57 -10.53 15.69
CA GLY A 55 -1.92 -9.22 15.78
C GLY A 55 -2.93 -8.12 16.09
N GLU A 56 -2.43 -6.90 16.17
CA GLU A 56 -3.26 -5.72 16.35
C GLU A 56 -4.05 -5.42 15.06
N THR A 57 -5.32 -5.02 15.21
CA THR A 57 -6.24 -4.77 14.09
C THR A 57 -6.63 -3.30 14.03
N SER A 58 -6.70 -2.74 12.82
CA SER A 58 -7.15 -1.38 12.53
C SER A 58 -8.02 -1.35 11.27
N GLU A 59 -8.68 -0.23 11.00
CA GLU A 59 -9.52 0.01 9.81
C GLU A 59 -10.49 -1.14 9.48
N LEU A 60 -11.19 -1.64 10.50
CA LEU A 60 -12.23 -2.63 10.31
C LEU A 60 -13.45 -2.00 9.63
N PHE A 61 -13.94 -2.66 8.59
CA PHE A 61 -15.13 -2.23 7.86
C PHE A 61 -15.95 -3.44 7.47
N VAL A 62 -17.23 -3.46 7.83
CA VAL A 62 -18.15 -4.56 7.53
C VAL A 62 -19.25 -4.07 6.59
N ASN A 63 -19.38 -4.73 5.43
CA ASN A 63 -20.49 -4.53 4.51
C ASN A 63 -21.44 -5.73 4.58
N LYS A 64 -22.54 -5.55 5.32
CA LYS A 64 -23.58 -6.58 5.51
C LYS A 64 -24.36 -6.86 4.23
N GLU A 65 -24.63 -5.84 3.41
CA GLU A 65 -25.37 -6.00 2.15
C GLU A 65 -24.66 -6.93 1.16
N LYS A 66 -23.33 -6.80 1.07
CA LYS A 66 -22.47 -7.56 0.16
C LYS A 66 -21.73 -8.70 0.84
N ASN A 67 -22.01 -8.97 2.12
CA ASN A 67 -21.44 -10.07 2.89
C ASN A 67 -19.90 -10.13 2.86
N PHE A 68 -19.25 -8.99 3.03
CA PHE A 68 -17.79 -8.92 3.14
C PHE A 68 -17.32 -7.93 4.19
N ALA A 69 -16.10 -8.10 4.67
CA ALA A 69 -15.42 -7.17 5.55
C ALA A 69 -13.99 -6.89 5.05
N PHE A 70 -13.44 -5.78 5.50
CA PHE A 70 -12.02 -5.47 5.40
C PHE A 70 -11.47 -5.25 6.79
N ILE A 71 -10.26 -5.75 7.03
CA ILE A 71 -9.51 -5.50 8.27
C ILE A 71 -8.07 -5.23 7.92
N ARG A 72 -7.40 -4.32 8.64
CA ARG A 72 -5.98 -4.05 8.47
C ARG A 72 -5.22 -4.60 9.67
N MET A 73 -4.26 -5.49 9.43
CA MET A 73 -3.38 -6.00 10.48
C MET A 73 -2.19 -5.05 10.70
N ASP A 74 -1.56 -5.14 11.86
CA ASP A 74 -0.32 -4.43 12.19
C ASP A 74 0.82 -4.73 11.21
N TYR A 75 1.15 -6.00 10.99
CA TYR A 75 2.28 -6.40 10.18
C TYR A 75 1.87 -7.36 9.07
N ARG A 76 2.72 -7.43 8.04
CA ARG A 76 2.46 -8.36 6.94
C ARG A 76 2.48 -9.80 7.43
N ALA A 77 3.40 -10.13 8.34
CA ALA A 77 3.48 -11.45 8.96
C ALA A 77 2.17 -11.83 9.68
N SER A 78 1.59 -10.92 10.45
CA SER A 78 0.29 -11.10 11.12
C SER A 78 -0.83 -11.32 10.11
N ALA A 79 -0.88 -10.54 9.03
CA ALA A 79 -1.85 -10.70 7.95
C ALA A 79 -1.70 -12.05 7.22
N GLU A 80 -0.48 -12.50 6.96
CA GLU A 80 -0.21 -13.79 6.34
C GLU A 80 -0.62 -14.96 7.25
N LYS A 81 -0.37 -14.85 8.56
CA LYS A 81 -0.79 -15.84 9.55
C LYS A 81 -2.31 -15.90 9.65
N ALA A 82 -2.98 -14.76 9.82
CA ALA A 82 -4.43 -14.67 9.88
C ALA A 82 -5.08 -15.23 8.61
N LYS A 83 -4.58 -14.86 7.43
CA LYS A 83 -5.05 -15.43 6.15
C LYS A 83 -4.90 -16.94 6.12
N ARG A 84 -3.74 -17.48 6.51
CA ARG A 84 -3.45 -18.92 6.44
C ARG A 84 -4.39 -19.75 7.31
N GLU A 85 -4.70 -19.26 8.51
CA GLU A 85 -5.51 -20.00 9.48
C GLU A 85 -7.02 -19.77 9.29
N LEU A 86 -7.43 -18.57 8.88
CA LEU A 86 -8.85 -18.21 8.78
C LEU A 86 -9.44 -18.48 7.39
N ASP A 87 -8.64 -18.51 6.31
CA ASP A 87 -9.14 -18.85 4.97
C ASP A 87 -9.64 -20.30 4.93
N GLY A 88 -10.92 -20.47 4.58
CA GLY A 88 -11.60 -21.76 4.58
C GLY A 88 -12.16 -22.19 5.94
N SER A 89 -11.89 -21.45 7.01
CA SER A 89 -12.45 -21.76 8.33
C SER A 89 -13.98 -21.61 8.34
N LEU A 90 -14.67 -22.51 9.05
CA LEU A 90 -16.13 -22.53 9.08
C LEU A 90 -16.65 -21.55 10.13
N ARG A 91 -17.34 -20.51 9.66
CA ARG A 91 -18.12 -19.60 10.50
C ARG A 91 -19.60 -19.84 10.20
N LYS A 92 -20.36 -20.29 11.20
CA LYS A 92 -21.82 -20.55 11.07
C LYS A 92 -22.18 -21.40 9.85
N GLY A 93 -21.38 -22.45 9.61
CA GLY A 93 -21.58 -23.38 8.49
C GLY A 93 -21.15 -22.85 7.12
N ARG A 94 -20.55 -21.65 7.02
CA ARG A 94 -20.00 -21.12 5.78
C ARG A 94 -18.48 -20.98 5.87
N PRO A 95 -17.72 -21.41 4.84
CA PRO A 95 -16.27 -21.22 4.82
C PRO A 95 -15.93 -19.75 4.56
N LEU A 96 -15.14 -19.14 5.43
CA LEU A 96 -14.63 -17.79 5.24
C LEU A 96 -13.69 -17.72 4.04
N LYS A 97 -13.71 -16.61 3.30
CA LYS A 97 -12.76 -16.37 2.21
C LYS A 97 -11.84 -15.21 2.55
N VAL A 98 -10.61 -15.51 2.99
CA VAL A 98 -9.64 -14.49 3.39
C VAL A 98 -8.59 -14.29 2.31
N ARG A 99 -8.46 -13.06 1.83
CA ARG A 99 -7.54 -12.68 0.74
C ARG A 99 -6.88 -11.34 1.07
N PHE A 100 -5.73 -11.05 0.46
CA PHE A 100 -5.19 -9.69 0.53
C PHE A 100 -6.10 -8.74 -0.25
N ALA A 101 -6.43 -7.62 0.38
CA ALA A 101 -7.24 -6.59 -0.25
C ALA A 101 -6.42 -5.88 -1.34
N PRO A 102 -7.05 -5.42 -2.42
CA PRO A 102 -6.39 -4.57 -3.40
C PRO A 102 -5.83 -3.32 -2.72
N HIS A 103 -4.54 -3.04 -2.94
CA HIS A 103 -3.92 -1.85 -2.41
C HIS A 103 -4.31 -0.64 -3.28
N SER A 104 -5.36 0.07 -2.87
CA SER A 104 -5.95 1.19 -3.60
C SER A 104 -5.08 2.46 -3.65
N ALA A 105 -3.95 2.45 -2.92
CA ALA A 105 -2.99 3.54 -2.86
C ALA A 105 -1.64 3.18 -3.53
N ALA A 106 -1.60 2.10 -4.31
CA ALA A 106 -0.45 1.76 -5.15
C ALA A 106 -0.55 2.44 -6.53
N VAL A 107 0.57 3.00 -6.98
CA VAL A 107 0.75 3.62 -8.29
C VAL A 107 1.92 2.93 -8.99
N LYS A 108 1.70 2.49 -10.23
CA LYS A 108 2.77 1.98 -11.10
C LYS A 108 3.29 3.11 -11.96
N VAL A 109 4.59 3.35 -11.90
CA VAL A 109 5.30 4.33 -12.72
C VAL A 109 6.05 3.60 -13.83
N LYS A 110 6.01 4.16 -15.04
CA LYS A 110 6.69 3.63 -16.23
C LYS A 110 7.57 4.70 -16.85
N ASN A 111 8.41 4.31 -17.81
CA ASN A 111 9.34 5.19 -18.53
C ASN A 111 10.39 5.82 -17.61
N LEU A 112 10.81 5.10 -16.58
CA LEU A 112 11.91 5.51 -15.70
C LEU A 112 13.25 5.30 -16.41
N THR A 113 14.16 6.27 -16.27
CA THR A 113 15.52 6.12 -16.80
C THR A 113 16.31 5.15 -15.92
N GLN A 114 17.38 4.56 -16.47
CA GLN A 114 18.22 3.60 -15.74
C GLN A 114 18.93 4.20 -14.51
N TRP A 115 18.97 5.52 -14.40
CA TRP A 115 19.64 6.26 -13.33
C TRP A 115 18.71 6.55 -12.13
N VAL A 116 17.41 6.25 -12.26
CA VAL A 116 16.45 6.43 -11.17
C VAL A 116 16.63 5.32 -10.14
N THR A 117 16.95 5.69 -8.91
CA THR A 117 17.04 4.78 -7.76
C THR A 117 15.74 4.75 -6.97
N ASN A 118 15.62 3.81 -6.02
CA ASN A 118 14.46 3.71 -5.12
C ASN A 118 14.28 4.98 -4.30
N GLU A 119 15.39 5.54 -3.81
CA GLU A 119 15.46 6.75 -2.98
C GLU A 119 15.02 7.97 -3.78
N LEU A 120 15.46 8.09 -5.05
CA LEU A 120 15.04 9.18 -5.91
C LEU A 120 13.54 9.08 -6.21
N LEU A 121 13.04 7.88 -6.47
CA LEU A 121 11.61 7.63 -6.71
C LEU A 121 10.77 8.00 -5.47
N GLU A 122 11.22 7.60 -4.28
CA GLU A 122 10.57 7.96 -3.03
C GLU A 122 10.55 9.47 -2.82
N ARG A 123 11.71 10.12 -2.91
CA ARG A 123 11.81 11.56 -2.69
C ARG A 123 10.92 12.34 -3.65
N ALA A 124 10.93 11.97 -4.93
CA ALA A 124 10.14 12.66 -5.95
C ALA A 124 8.64 12.55 -5.71
N PHE A 125 8.14 11.38 -5.31
CA PHE A 125 6.71 11.18 -5.10
C PHE A 125 6.22 11.52 -3.68
N SER A 126 7.13 11.71 -2.72
CA SER A 126 6.81 12.13 -1.35
C SER A 126 6.06 13.47 -1.30
N VAL A 127 6.18 14.30 -2.35
CA VAL A 127 5.46 15.57 -2.51
C VAL A 127 3.95 15.40 -2.55
N PHE A 128 3.47 14.27 -3.10
CA PHE A 128 2.05 13.96 -3.25
C PHE A 128 1.45 13.34 -1.98
N GLY A 129 2.27 12.76 -1.11
CA GLY A 129 1.83 12.15 0.14
C GLY A 129 2.91 11.27 0.77
N GLU A 130 2.64 10.81 2.00
CA GLU A 130 3.51 9.86 2.67
C GLU A 130 3.59 8.54 1.90
N ILE A 131 4.81 8.08 1.67
CA ILE A 131 5.10 6.82 0.99
C ILE A 131 5.33 5.74 2.05
N GLU A 132 4.68 4.60 1.85
CA GLU A 132 4.95 3.37 2.59
C GLU A 132 6.09 2.58 1.94
N ARG A 133 6.18 2.61 0.61
CA ARG A 133 7.20 1.91 -0.15
C ARG A 133 7.36 2.47 -1.55
N ALA A 134 8.60 2.66 -1.99
CA ALA A 134 8.92 2.95 -3.38
C ALA A 134 10.01 1.98 -3.86
N VAL A 135 9.76 1.27 -4.96
CA VAL A 135 10.70 0.29 -5.51
C VAL A 135 10.76 0.34 -7.02
N ILE A 136 11.96 0.23 -7.57
CA ILE A 136 12.23 0.02 -8.99
C ILE A 136 12.13 -1.47 -9.31
N ILE A 137 11.45 -1.79 -10.39
CA ILE A 137 11.37 -3.15 -10.91
C ILE A 137 12.65 -3.41 -11.70
N VAL A 138 13.41 -4.40 -11.25
CA VAL A 138 14.64 -4.85 -11.89
C VAL A 138 14.46 -6.25 -12.48
N ASP A 139 15.26 -6.59 -13.49
CA ASP A 139 15.38 -7.96 -14.00
C ASP A 139 16.22 -8.85 -13.05
N GLU A 140 16.36 -10.13 -13.40
CA GLU A 140 17.16 -11.10 -12.65
C GLU A 140 18.65 -10.70 -12.53
N ARG A 141 19.12 -9.81 -13.39
CA ARG A 141 20.50 -9.30 -13.41
C ARG A 141 20.64 -7.98 -12.65
N GLY A 142 19.57 -7.50 -12.01
CA GLY A 142 19.53 -6.24 -11.26
C GLY A 142 19.42 -5.00 -12.14
N LYS A 143 19.19 -5.14 -13.45
CA LYS A 143 19.01 -3.99 -14.36
C LYS A 143 17.58 -3.47 -14.26
N SER A 144 17.43 -2.15 -14.11
CA SER A 144 16.12 -1.49 -14.12
C SER A 144 15.36 -1.78 -15.42
N GLN A 145 14.09 -2.18 -15.29
CA GLN A 145 13.16 -2.36 -16.41
C GLN A 145 12.49 -1.04 -16.82
N GLY A 146 12.87 0.08 -16.20
CA GLY A 146 12.22 1.37 -16.43
C GLY A 146 10.81 1.46 -15.85
N GLU A 147 10.47 0.56 -14.92
CA GLU A 147 9.21 0.55 -14.19
C GLU A 147 9.46 0.61 -12.68
N GLY A 148 8.52 1.22 -11.95
CA GLY A 148 8.58 1.31 -10.49
C GLY A 148 7.19 1.22 -9.87
N ILE A 149 7.14 0.87 -8.60
CA ILE A 149 5.91 0.78 -7.80
C ILE A 149 6.05 1.73 -6.63
N ILE A 150 5.01 2.54 -6.42
CA ILE A 150 4.92 3.49 -5.32
C ILE A 150 3.65 3.17 -4.55
N GLU A 151 3.80 2.83 -3.29
CA GLU A 151 2.74 2.52 -2.36
C GLU A 151 2.61 3.71 -1.40
N PHE A 152 1.52 4.45 -1.51
CA PHE A 152 1.22 5.56 -0.60
C PHE A 152 0.52 5.04 0.65
N ALA A 153 0.78 5.69 1.79
CA ALA A 153 0.09 5.38 3.04
C ALA A 153 -1.43 5.60 2.95
N ARG A 154 -1.85 6.55 2.10
CA ARG A 154 -3.25 6.94 1.95
C ARG A 154 -3.63 7.12 0.49
N ARG A 155 -4.87 6.73 0.17
CA ARG A 155 -5.48 6.85 -1.17
C ARG A 155 -5.43 8.28 -1.77
N PRO A 156 -5.63 9.37 -1.01
CA PRO A 156 -5.53 10.72 -1.58
C PRO A 156 -4.17 11.05 -2.19
N GLY A 157 -3.06 10.55 -1.59
CA GLY A 157 -1.72 10.77 -2.14
C GLY A 157 -1.53 10.09 -3.49
N ALA A 158 -1.98 8.84 -3.60
CA ALA A 158 -1.99 8.10 -4.87
C ALA A 158 -2.85 8.77 -5.95
N GLN A 159 -4.06 9.23 -5.60
CA GLN A 159 -4.94 9.92 -6.55
C GLN A 159 -4.35 11.24 -7.01
N MET A 160 -3.71 11.99 -6.11
CA MET A 160 -3.06 13.25 -6.44
C MET A 160 -1.86 13.03 -7.38
N ALA A 161 -1.04 12.00 -7.11
CA ALA A 161 0.07 11.62 -7.98
C ALA A 161 -0.44 11.22 -9.38
N LEU A 162 -1.45 10.34 -9.46
CA LEU A 162 -2.06 9.92 -10.74
C LEU A 162 -2.62 11.09 -11.53
N ARG A 163 -3.34 11.99 -10.86
CA ARG A 163 -3.92 13.18 -11.50
C ARG A 163 -2.83 14.08 -12.07
N ARG A 164 -1.82 14.42 -11.25
CA ARG A 164 -0.75 15.34 -11.64
C ARG A 164 0.17 14.77 -12.71
N CYS A 165 0.49 13.49 -12.66
CA CYS A 165 1.35 12.85 -13.67
C CYS A 165 0.63 12.61 -15.00
N ASN A 166 -0.70 12.61 -15.03
CA ASN A 166 -1.49 12.54 -16.26
C ASN A 166 -1.80 13.93 -16.84
N GLU A 167 -1.99 14.94 -15.98
CA GLU A 167 -2.31 16.32 -16.41
C GLU A 167 -1.07 17.13 -16.84
N GLY A 168 0.16 16.66 -16.55
CA GLY A 168 1.39 17.35 -16.93
C GLY A 168 2.61 16.44 -17.00
N CYS A 169 3.70 16.96 -17.57
CA CYS A 169 4.99 16.26 -17.61
C CYS A 169 5.65 16.31 -16.22
N PHE A 170 5.82 15.15 -15.58
CA PHE A 170 6.55 15.03 -14.32
C PHE A 170 7.96 14.53 -14.58
N PHE A 171 8.94 15.42 -14.50
CA PHE A 171 10.35 15.08 -14.65
C PHE A 171 10.95 14.77 -13.28
N LEU A 172 11.53 13.57 -13.15
CA LEU A 172 12.20 13.11 -11.92
C LEU A 172 13.61 13.71 -11.76
N THR A 173 14.15 14.26 -12.83
CA THR A 173 15.46 14.89 -12.91
C THR A 173 15.29 16.22 -13.65
N ALA A 174 15.89 17.29 -13.12
CA ALA A 174 16.02 18.55 -13.83
C ALA A 174 17.06 18.44 -14.96
#